data_AF-H9FJP6-F1
#
_entry.id   AF-H9FJP6-F1
#
_cell.length_a   1.000
_cell.length_b   1.000
_cell.length_c   1.000
_cell.angle_alpha   90.00
_cell.angle_beta   90.00
_cell.angle_gamma   90.00
#
_symmetry.space_group_name_H-M   'P 1'
#
loop_
_entity.id
_entity.type
_entity.pdbx_description
1 polymer ?
#
loop_
_entity_poly.entity_id
_entity_poly.type
_entity_poly.pdbx_seq_one_letter_code
_entity_poly.pdbx_strand_id
1 'polypeptide(L)'
;PEILKKALSGLSSRWKNWWIRGILTLTMISLFFLIIYMGSFMLMLLVLGIQVKCFHEIITIGYRVYHSYDLPWFRTLSWHFLLCVNYFFYGETVADYFATFVQREEQLQFLIRYHRFISFALYLAGFCMFVLSLVKKHYRLQFYMFAWTHVTLLITVTQSHLVIQNLFEGMIWFLVPISSVICNDITAYLFGFF
;
A
#
# COMPACT_ATOMS: atom_id res chain seq x y z
N PRO A 1 19.34 6.78 12.27
CA PRO A 1 19.13 6.29 13.66
C PRO A 1 20.24 6.81 14.59
N GLU A 2 19.89 7.49 15.68
CA GLU A 2 20.82 8.21 16.57
C GLU A 2 21.98 7.34 17.12
N ILE A 3 21.77 6.03 17.19
CA ILE A 3 22.74 5.03 17.63
C ILE A 3 24.01 5.03 16.74
N LEU A 4 23.84 5.19 15.43
CA LEU A 4 24.94 5.28 14.46
C LEU A 4 25.72 6.60 14.58
N LYS A 5 25.06 7.70 14.94
CA LYS A 5 25.72 9.01 15.15
C LYS A 5 26.65 9.00 16.37
N LYS A 6 26.28 8.25 17.42
CA LYS A 6 27.08 8.12 18.65
C LYS A 6 28.33 7.26 18.43
N ALA A 7 28.20 6.16 17.69
CA ALA A 7 29.30 5.26 17.33
C ALA A 7 30.33 5.89 16.37
N LEU A 8 29.89 6.73 15.43
CA LEU A 8 30.77 7.37 14.46
C LEU A 8 31.32 8.74 14.91
N SER A 9 31.10 9.17 16.16
CA SER A 9 31.37 10.54 16.62
C SER A 9 32.81 11.05 16.39
N GLY A 10 33.81 10.16 16.30
CA GLY A 10 35.22 10.50 16.02
C GLY A 10 35.66 10.60 14.55
N LEU A 11 34.80 10.26 13.57
CA LEU A 11 35.16 10.33 12.13
C LEU A 11 34.74 11.65 11.47
N SER A 12 35.57 12.13 10.53
CA SER A 12 35.27 13.33 9.72
C SER A 12 33.93 13.20 8.97
N SER A 13 33.27 14.32 8.68
CA SER A 13 31.95 14.37 8.05
C SER A 13 31.86 13.57 6.73
N ARG A 14 32.94 13.53 5.95
CA ARG A 14 33.04 12.76 4.71
C ARG A 14 33.00 11.25 4.95
N TRP A 15 33.78 10.75 5.91
CA TRP A 15 33.83 9.33 6.25
C TRP A 15 32.56 8.86 6.98
N LYS A 16 31.90 9.73 7.75
CA LYS A 16 30.56 9.48 8.29
C LYS A 16 29.54 9.23 7.18
N ASN A 17 29.50 10.10 6.18
CA ASN A 17 28.58 9.95 5.05
C ASN A 17 28.88 8.70 4.24
N TRP A 18 30.15 8.36 4.02
CA TRP A 18 30.54 7.13 3.33
C TRP A 18 30.07 5.86 4.07
N TRP A 19 30.26 5.81 5.40
CA TRP A 19 29.79 4.69 6.21
C TRP A 19 28.26 4.57 6.27
N ILE A 20 27.56 5.70 6.40
CA ILE A 20 26.09 5.71 6.35
C ILE A 20 25.60 5.20 4.98
N ARG A 21 26.25 5.62 3.89
CA ARG A 21 25.94 5.15 2.53
C ARG A 21 26.15 3.64 2.39
N GLY A 22 27.29 3.12 2.85
CA GLY A 22 27.60 1.69 2.79
C GLY A 22 26.61 0.82 3.59
N ILE A 23 26.18 1.27 4.77
CA ILE A 23 25.16 0.57 5.56
C ILE A 23 23.81 0.58 4.84
N LEU A 24 23.41 1.71 4.25
CA LEU A 24 22.15 1.81 3.53
C LEU A 24 22.12 0.92 2.29
N THR A 25 23.20 0.88 1.50
CA THR A 25 23.29 -0.02 0.33
C THR A 25 23.26 -1.49 0.76
N LEU A 26 23.98 -1.85 1.82
CA LEU A 26 23.96 -3.22 2.35
C LEU A 26 22.57 -3.60 2.88
N THR A 27 21.87 -2.66 3.53
CA THR A 27 20.50 -2.86 4.01
C THR A 27 19.53 -3.10 2.86
N MET A 28 19.61 -2.31 1.77
CA MET A 28 18.75 -2.51 0.60
C MET A 28 18.96 -3.88 -0.06
N ILE A 29 20.23 -4.30 -0.22
CA ILE A 29 20.58 -5.61 -0.78
C ILE A 29 20.10 -6.74 0.15
N SER A 30 20.36 -6.63 1.46
CA SER A 30 19.93 -7.65 2.44
C SER A 30 18.42 -7.79 2.49
N LEU A 31 17.68 -6.68 2.44
CA LEU A 31 16.22 -6.69 2.44
C LEU A 31 15.68 -7.36 1.16
N PHE A 32 16.29 -7.08 0.01
CA PHE A 32 15.91 -7.68 -1.26
C PHE A 32 16.02 -9.21 -1.25
N PHE A 33 17.15 -9.75 -0.78
CA PHE A 33 17.33 -11.20 -0.66
C PHE A 33 16.39 -11.84 0.37
N LEU A 34 16.14 -11.18 1.50
CA LEU A 34 15.20 -11.65 2.51
C LEU A 34 13.78 -11.74 1.94
N ILE A 35 13.37 -10.71 1.19
CA ILE A 35 12.05 -10.66 0.54
C ILE A 35 11.89 -11.78 -0.49
N ILE A 36 12.93 -12.09 -1.28
CA ILE A 36 12.92 -13.22 -2.21
C ILE A 36 12.80 -14.55 -1.45
N TYR A 37 13.55 -14.73 -0.36
CA TYR A 37 13.58 -15.96 0.42
C TYR A 37 12.22 -16.31 1.05
N MET A 38 11.43 -15.30 1.41
CA MET A 38 10.12 -15.48 2.02
C MET A 38 9.02 -15.96 1.04
N GLY A 39 9.30 -15.98 -0.27
CA GLY A 39 8.40 -16.52 -1.30
C GLY A 39 7.26 -15.59 -1.75
N SER A 40 6.45 -16.06 -2.70
CA SER A 40 5.38 -15.29 -3.36
C SER A 40 4.26 -14.84 -2.42
N PHE A 41 3.88 -15.67 -1.44
CA PHE A 41 2.79 -15.32 -0.52
C PHE A 41 3.17 -14.16 0.41
N MET A 42 4.39 -14.16 0.96
CA MET A 42 4.88 -13.05 1.79
C MET A 42 5.07 -11.78 0.97
N LEU A 43 5.47 -11.90 -0.29
CA LEU A 43 5.54 -10.80 -1.24
C LEU A 43 4.17 -10.15 -1.49
N MET A 44 3.11 -10.93 -1.66
CA MET A 44 1.75 -10.41 -1.78
C MET A 44 1.35 -9.63 -0.52
N LEU A 45 1.60 -10.18 0.68
CA LEU A 45 1.31 -9.48 1.94
C LEU A 45 2.14 -8.20 2.11
N LEU A 46 3.39 -8.20 1.66
CA LEU A 46 4.24 -7.01 1.67
C LEU A 46 3.67 -5.92 0.76
N VAL A 47 3.28 -6.26 -0.48
CA VAL A 47 2.67 -5.31 -1.42
C VAL A 47 1.36 -4.74 -0.85
N LEU A 48 0.51 -5.58 -0.27
CA LEU A 48 -0.72 -5.15 0.43
C LEU A 48 -0.39 -4.21 1.61
N GLY A 49 0.60 -4.55 2.43
CA GLY A 49 1.02 -3.73 3.56
C GLY A 49 1.54 -2.35 3.14
N ILE A 50 2.38 -2.31 2.11
CA ILE A 50 2.90 -1.06 1.53
C ILE A 50 1.74 -0.24 0.96
N GLN A 51 0.82 -0.86 0.23
CA GLN A 51 -0.34 -0.21 -0.34
C GLN A 51 -1.23 0.44 0.73
N VAL A 52 -1.56 -0.27 1.81
CA VAL A 52 -2.36 0.27 2.92
C VAL A 52 -1.63 1.44 3.60
N LYS A 53 -0.31 1.34 3.80
CA LYS A 53 0.48 2.43 4.40
C LYS A 53 0.54 3.67 3.51
N CYS A 54 0.75 3.48 2.20
CA CYS A 54 0.73 4.55 1.22
C CYS A 54 -0.63 5.25 1.17
N PHE A 55 -1.72 4.49 1.12
CA PHE A 55 -3.07 5.04 1.18
C PHE A 55 -3.31 5.84 2.46
N HIS A 56 -2.93 5.30 3.61
CA HIS A 56 -3.06 5.99 4.89
C HIS A 56 -2.29 7.32 4.91
N GLU A 57 -1.06 7.35 4.37
CA GLU A 57 -0.26 8.57 4.29
C GLU A 57 -0.92 9.62 3.38
N ILE A 58 -1.37 9.23 2.18
CA ILE A 58 -2.03 10.14 1.23
C ILE A 58 -3.33 10.71 1.80
N ILE A 59 -4.17 9.88 2.41
CA ILE A 59 -5.41 10.34 3.06
C ILE A 59 -5.09 11.23 4.26
N THR A 60 -4.06 10.93 5.03
CA THR A 60 -3.63 11.75 6.17
C THR A 60 -3.15 13.13 5.71
N ILE A 61 -2.44 13.22 4.59
CA ILE A 61 -2.05 14.49 3.98
C ILE A 61 -3.30 15.28 3.56
N GLY A 62 -4.22 14.64 2.83
CA GLY A 62 -5.48 15.26 2.44
C GLY A 62 -6.27 15.78 3.65
N TYR A 63 -6.37 14.97 4.71
CA TYR A 63 -7.03 15.37 5.95
C TYR A 63 -6.33 16.55 6.62
N ARG A 64 -4.99 16.55 6.70
CA ARG A 64 -4.22 17.64 7.33
C ARG A 64 -4.44 18.98 6.64
N VAL A 65 -4.53 18.99 5.31
CA VAL A 65 -4.78 20.21 4.52
C VAL A 65 -6.15 20.83 4.85
N TYR A 66 -7.13 20.02 5.19
CA TYR A 66 -8.50 20.46 5.42
C TYR A 66 -8.98 20.26 6.88
N HIS A 67 -8.03 20.08 7.80
CA HIS A 67 -8.31 19.84 9.22
C HIS A 67 -9.14 20.96 9.85
N SER A 68 -9.02 22.20 9.34
CA SER A 68 -9.73 23.37 9.85
C SER A 68 -11.25 23.32 9.71
N TYR A 69 -11.79 22.36 8.96
CA TYR A 69 -13.22 22.26 8.65
C TYR A 69 -13.96 21.19 9.47
N ASP A 70 -13.29 20.52 10.42
CA ASP A 70 -13.84 19.50 11.36
C ASP A 70 -14.88 18.58 10.71
N LEU A 71 -14.53 17.95 9.58
CA LEU A 71 -15.47 17.11 8.86
C LEU A 71 -15.72 15.79 9.62
N PRO A 72 -16.99 15.46 9.92
CA PRO A 72 -17.30 14.23 10.62
C PRO A 72 -17.08 13.02 9.69
N TRP A 73 -16.67 11.88 10.27
CA TRP A 73 -16.60 10.56 9.62
C TRP A 73 -15.67 10.38 8.42
N PHE A 74 -14.97 11.41 7.93
CA PHE A 74 -14.15 11.33 6.72
C PHE A 74 -13.09 10.20 6.76
N ARG A 75 -12.42 10.04 7.90
CA ARG A 75 -11.41 8.99 8.08
C ARG A 75 -12.04 7.60 8.03
N THR A 76 -13.10 7.38 8.79
CA THR A 76 -13.81 6.10 8.85
C THR A 76 -14.37 5.71 7.48
N LEU A 77 -14.94 6.67 6.76
CA LEU A 77 -15.46 6.48 5.42
C LEU A 77 -14.35 6.10 4.42
N SER A 78 -13.19 6.75 4.50
CA SER A 78 -12.05 6.42 3.64
C SER A 78 -11.50 5.02 3.89
N TRP A 79 -11.46 4.58 5.15
CA TRP A 79 -11.11 3.20 5.51
C TRP A 79 -12.16 2.19 5.03
N HIS A 80 -13.45 2.53 5.10
CA HIS A 80 -14.52 1.69 4.56
C HIS A 80 -14.35 1.46 3.05
N PHE A 81 -14.12 2.53 2.27
CA PHE A 81 -13.89 2.40 0.85
C PHE A 81 -12.60 1.64 0.52
N LEU A 82 -11.53 1.80 1.32
CA LEU A 82 -10.32 1.00 1.18
C LEU A 82 -10.62 -0.50 1.31
N LEU A 83 -11.35 -0.89 2.38
CA LEU A 83 -11.73 -2.28 2.60
C LEU A 83 -12.64 -2.81 1.50
N CYS A 84 -13.62 -2.01 1.07
CA CYS A 84 -14.54 -2.39 0.00
C CYS A 84 -13.81 -2.65 -1.33
N VAL A 85 -12.92 -1.74 -1.74
CA VAL A 85 -12.16 -1.87 -2.99
C VAL A 85 -11.14 -3.00 -2.90
N ASN A 86 -10.45 -3.15 -1.76
CA ASN A 86 -9.55 -4.28 -1.54
C ASN A 86 -10.29 -5.61 -1.59
N TYR A 87 -11.46 -5.70 -0.94
CA TYR A 87 -12.29 -6.89 -1.00
C TYR A 87 -12.69 -7.22 -2.44
N PHE A 88 -13.09 -6.23 -3.24
CA PHE A 88 -13.44 -6.43 -4.65
C PHE A 88 -12.26 -6.97 -5.48
N PHE A 89 -11.10 -6.29 -5.46
CA PHE A 89 -9.96 -6.68 -6.28
C PHE A 89 -9.25 -7.95 -5.78
N TYR A 90 -9.02 -8.08 -4.48
CA TYR A 90 -8.25 -9.20 -3.92
C TYR A 90 -9.12 -10.41 -3.61
N GLY A 91 -10.42 -10.26 -3.42
CA GLY A 91 -11.31 -11.38 -3.11
C GLY A 91 -11.32 -12.45 -4.20
N GLU A 92 -11.39 -12.06 -5.48
CA GLU A 92 -11.28 -13.02 -6.59
C GLU A 92 -9.86 -13.62 -6.68
N THR A 93 -8.81 -12.80 -6.61
CA THR A 93 -7.42 -13.29 -6.78
C THR A 93 -6.95 -14.22 -5.67
N VAL A 94 -7.33 -13.93 -4.42
CA VAL A 94 -7.00 -14.77 -3.26
C VAL A 94 -7.84 -16.05 -3.26
N ALA A 95 -9.10 -15.97 -3.70
CA ALA A 95 -9.97 -17.13 -3.84
C ALA A 95 -9.41 -18.16 -4.83
N ASP A 96 -8.90 -17.71 -5.97
CA ASP A 96 -8.31 -18.59 -6.98
C ASP A 96 -7.01 -19.23 -6.47
N TYR A 97 -6.16 -18.48 -5.78
CA TYR A 97 -4.89 -19.00 -5.23
C TYR A 97 -5.09 -20.01 -4.08
N PHE A 98 -6.08 -19.78 -3.22
CA PHE A 98 -6.39 -20.64 -2.08
C PHE A 98 -7.60 -21.54 -2.32
N ALA A 99 -8.03 -21.74 -3.56
CA ALA A 99 -9.26 -22.46 -3.90
C ALA A 99 -9.38 -23.82 -3.19
N THR A 100 -8.27 -24.56 -3.05
CA THR A 100 -8.22 -25.87 -2.37
C THR A 100 -8.43 -25.77 -0.85
N PHE A 101 -7.97 -24.70 -0.20
CA PHE A 101 -8.18 -24.45 1.23
C PHE A 101 -9.56 -23.87 1.50
N VAL A 102 -9.99 -22.95 0.64
CA VAL A 102 -11.30 -22.27 0.70
C VAL A 102 -12.45 -23.26 0.53
N GLN A 103 -12.31 -24.26 -0.35
CA GLN A 103 -13.36 -25.25 -0.58
C GLN A 103 -13.64 -26.14 0.64
N ARG A 104 -12.81 -26.14 1.68
CA ARG A 104 -13.08 -26.89 2.91
C ARG A 104 -14.02 -26.19 3.88
N GLU A 105 -14.21 -24.88 3.73
CA GLU A 105 -14.95 -24.06 4.70
C GLU A 105 -16.21 -23.45 4.04
N GLU A 106 -17.40 -23.88 4.47
CA GLU A 106 -18.68 -23.44 3.90
C GLU A 106 -18.88 -21.91 3.94
N GLN A 107 -18.38 -21.24 4.99
CA GLN A 107 -18.50 -19.79 5.14
C GLN A 107 -17.66 -19.02 4.09
N LEU A 108 -16.45 -19.51 3.80
CA LEU A 108 -15.57 -18.92 2.79
C LEU A 108 -16.12 -19.16 1.38
N GLN A 109 -16.73 -20.33 1.14
CA GLN A 109 -17.42 -20.61 -0.12
C GLN A 109 -18.59 -19.64 -0.38
N PHE A 110 -19.40 -19.35 0.65
CA PHE A 110 -20.49 -18.37 0.51
C PHE A 110 -19.95 -16.99 0.14
N LEU A 111 -18.88 -16.54 0.82
CA LEU A 111 -18.28 -15.23 0.62
C LEU A 111 -17.78 -15.05 -0.83
N ILE A 112 -17.17 -16.09 -1.41
CA ILE A 112 -16.65 -16.08 -2.78
C ILE A 112 -17.78 -16.20 -3.80
N ARG A 113 -18.75 -17.09 -3.56
CA ARG A 113 -19.89 -17.29 -4.46
C ARG A 113 -20.71 -16.01 -4.64
N TYR A 114 -20.88 -15.23 -3.58
CA TYR A 114 -21.62 -13.96 -3.61
C TYR A 114 -20.70 -12.74 -3.60
N HIS A 115 -19.40 -12.92 -3.89
CA HIS A 115 -18.38 -11.87 -3.76
C HIS A 115 -18.75 -10.57 -4.47
N ARG A 116 -19.19 -10.65 -5.73
CA ARG A 116 -19.58 -9.47 -6.53
C ARG A 116 -20.78 -8.74 -5.94
N PHE A 117 -21.77 -9.50 -5.45
CA PHE A 117 -22.97 -8.93 -4.82
C PHE A 117 -22.63 -8.27 -3.48
N ILE A 118 -21.81 -8.93 -2.65
CA ILE A 118 -21.34 -8.38 -1.37
C ILE A 118 -20.52 -7.12 -1.61
N SER A 119 -19.62 -7.13 -2.59
CA SER A 119 -18.82 -5.96 -2.97
C SER A 119 -19.71 -4.79 -3.40
N PHE A 120 -20.70 -5.05 -4.24
CA PHE A 120 -21.68 -4.04 -4.67
C PHE A 120 -22.47 -3.47 -3.49
N ALA A 121 -22.95 -4.34 -2.59
CA ALA A 121 -23.68 -3.93 -1.40
C ALA A 121 -22.82 -3.10 -0.43
N LEU A 122 -21.56 -3.48 -0.20
CA LEU A 122 -20.60 -2.74 0.62
C LEU A 122 -20.31 -1.35 0.04
N TYR A 123 -20.16 -1.26 -1.29
CA TYR A 123 -19.95 0.02 -1.97
C TYR A 123 -21.19 0.91 -1.83
N LEU A 124 -22.40 0.37 -2.07
CA LEU A 124 -23.65 1.11 -1.92
C LEU A 124 -23.86 1.58 -0.48
N ALA A 125 -23.58 0.73 0.51
CA ALA A 125 -23.64 1.11 1.93
C ALA A 125 -22.67 2.25 2.24
N GLY A 126 -21.44 2.19 1.73
CA GLY A 126 -20.44 3.27 1.85
C GLY A 126 -20.92 4.57 1.22
N PHE A 127 -21.53 4.50 0.04
CA PHE A 127 -22.10 5.65 -0.65
C PHE A 127 -23.28 6.26 0.14
N CYS A 128 -24.20 5.44 0.66
CA CYS A 128 -25.27 5.91 1.52
C CYS A 128 -24.73 6.58 2.80
N MET A 129 -23.72 5.99 3.45
CA MET A 129 -23.05 6.60 4.62
C MET A 129 -22.40 7.94 4.27
N PHE A 130 -21.79 8.07 3.09
CA PHE A 130 -21.27 9.35 2.61
C PHE A 130 -22.37 10.40 2.48
N VAL A 131 -23.48 10.05 1.82
CA VAL A 131 -24.62 10.96 1.63
C VAL A 131 -25.21 11.40 2.97
N LEU A 132 -25.34 10.49 3.94
CA LEU A 132 -25.83 10.79 5.28
C LEU A 132 -24.84 11.65 6.09
N SER A 133 -23.54 11.57 5.80
CA SER A 133 -22.49 12.37 6.43
C SER A 133 -22.41 13.81 5.87
N LEU A 134 -23.23 14.18 4.89
CA LEU A 134 -23.13 15.48 4.23
C LEU A 134 -23.59 16.61 5.15
N VAL A 135 -22.72 17.62 5.33
CA VAL A 135 -22.98 18.79 6.20
C VAL A 135 -23.24 20.03 5.34
N LYS A 136 -24.35 20.74 5.64
CA LYS A 136 -24.72 22.00 4.99
C LYS A 136 -23.55 23.00 5.07
N LYS A 137 -23.37 23.79 4.00
CA LYS A 137 -22.26 24.77 3.77
C LYS A 137 -20.93 24.17 3.28
N HIS A 138 -20.61 22.90 3.56
CA HIS A 138 -19.32 22.29 3.18
C HIS A 138 -19.41 21.22 2.09
N TYR A 139 -20.53 21.14 1.35
CA TYR A 139 -20.75 20.11 0.32
C TYR A 139 -19.63 20.03 -0.72
N ARG A 140 -19.19 21.17 -1.28
CA ARG A 140 -18.12 21.17 -2.30
C ARG A 140 -16.82 20.54 -1.77
N LEU A 141 -16.47 20.84 -0.52
CA LEU A 141 -15.29 20.30 0.12
C LEU A 141 -15.43 18.79 0.38
N GLN A 142 -16.59 18.36 0.87
CA GLN A 142 -16.87 16.93 1.10
C GLN A 142 -16.81 16.11 -0.20
N PHE A 143 -17.38 16.62 -1.28
CA PHE A 143 -17.28 16.00 -2.60
C PHE A 143 -15.85 15.98 -3.14
N TYR A 144 -15.07 17.06 -2.93
CA TYR A 144 -13.66 17.08 -3.30
C TYR A 144 -12.86 16.00 -2.56
N MET A 145 -13.05 15.89 -1.24
CA MET A 145 -12.39 14.86 -0.44
C MET A 145 -12.83 13.45 -0.80
N PHE A 146 -14.12 13.26 -1.10
CA PHE A 146 -14.65 12.00 -1.57
C PHE A 146 -14.00 11.57 -2.90
N ALA A 147 -13.88 12.51 -3.84
CA ALA A 147 -13.17 12.30 -5.10
C ALA A 147 -11.67 12.01 -4.87
N TRP A 148 -11.03 12.75 -3.96
CA TRP A 148 -9.63 12.50 -3.57
C TRP A 148 -9.43 11.07 -3.07
N THR A 149 -10.32 10.58 -2.20
CA THR A 149 -10.28 9.19 -1.72
C THR A 149 -10.45 8.20 -2.88
N HIS A 150 -11.41 8.41 -3.79
CA HIS A 150 -11.64 7.50 -4.93
C HIS A 150 -10.47 7.49 -5.93
N VAL A 151 -9.89 8.66 -6.23
CA VAL A 151 -8.71 8.77 -7.10
C VAL A 151 -7.50 8.08 -6.43
N THR A 152 -7.31 8.28 -5.14
CA THR A 152 -6.22 7.62 -4.39
C THR A 152 -6.40 6.12 -4.39
N LEU A 153 -7.63 5.61 -4.18
CA LEU A 153 -7.93 4.18 -4.26
C LEU A 153 -7.67 3.62 -5.65
N LEU A 154 -8.12 4.31 -6.70
CA LEU A 154 -7.88 3.90 -8.09
C LEU A 154 -6.39 3.79 -8.37
N ILE A 155 -5.60 4.80 -8.02
CA ILE A 155 -4.15 4.79 -8.28
C ILE A 155 -3.44 3.73 -7.45
N THR A 156 -3.70 3.66 -6.14
CA THR A 156 -2.94 2.79 -5.24
C THR A 156 -3.36 1.32 -5.33
N VAL A 157 -4.67 1.04 -5.34
CA VAL A 157 -5.18 -0.35 -5.31
C VAL A 157 -5.09 -1.01 -6.68
N THR A 158 -5.39 -0.30 -7.77
CA THR A 158 -5.26 -0.90 -9.11
C THR A 158 -3.80 -1.21 -9.43
N GLN A 159 -2.88 -0.31 -9.09
CA GLN A 159 -1.45 -0.56 -9.27
C GLN A 159 -0.97 -1.77 -8.46
N SER A 160 -1.33 -1.87 -7.17
CA SER A 160 -0.92 -3.00 -6.33
C SER A 160 -1.57 -4.32 -6.77
N HIS A 161 -2.80 -4.29 -7.29
CA HIS A 161 -3.47 -5.45 -7.84
C HIS A 161 -2.74 -5.98 -9.08
N LEU A 162 -2.38 -5.11 -10.03
CA LEU A 162 -1.62 -5.50 -11.21
C LEU A 162 -0.24 -6.08 -10.85
N VAL A 163 0.43 -5.52 -9.84
CA VAL A 163 1.70 -6.07 -9.33
C VAL A 163 1.52 -7.48 -8.78
N ILE A 164 0.44 -7.73 -8.05
CA ILE A 164 0.13 -9.04 -7.49
C ILE A 164 -0.26 -10.04 -8.58
N GLN A 165 -0.98 -9.62 -9.61
CA GLN A 165 -1.26 -10.48 -10.78
C GLN A 165 0.04 -10.91 -11.49
N ASN A 166 0.95 -9.96 -11.74
CA ASN A 166 2.26 -10.27 -12.32
C ASN A 166 3.08 -11.24 -11.44
N LEU A 167 3.00 -11.08 -10.10
CA LEU A 167 3.66 -11.97 -9.16
C LEU A 167 3.14 -13.42 -9.27
N PHE A 168 1.83 -13.60 -9.52
CA PHE A 168 1.22 -14.91 -9.71
C PHE A 168 1.54 -15.55 -11.06
N GLU A 169 1.70 -14.77 -12.13
CA GLU A 169 2.19 -15.27 -13.42
C GLU A 169 3.67 -15.68 -13.36
N GLY A 170 4.47 -15.00 -12.53
CA GLY A 170 5.82 -15.43 -12.21
C GLY A 170 6.60 -14.41 -11.39
N MET A 171 7.32 -14.89 -10.37
CA MET A 171 8.13 -14.02 -9.49
C MET A 171 9.15 -13.16 -10.26
N ILE A 172 9.64 -13.63 -11.40
CA ILE A 172 10.61 -12.88 -12.22
C ILE A 172 10.06 -11.53 -12.70
N TRP A 173 8.76 -11.47 -13.07
CA TRP A 173 8.11 -10.25 -13.54
C TRP A 173 8.01 -9.17 -12.46
N PHE A 174 7.97 -9.59 -11.20
CA PHE A 174 8.04 -8.70 -10.05
C PHE A 174 9.50 -8.29 -9.72
N LEU A 175 10.44 -9.24 -9.78
CA LEU A 175 11.82 -9.01 -9.34
C LEU A 175 12.63 -8.16 -10.30
N VAL A 176 12.44 -8.29 -11.61
CA VAL A 176 13.16 -7.51 -12.63
C VAL A 176 12.99 -6.00 -12.44
N PRO A 177 11.76 -5.43 -12.38
CA PRO A 177 11.60 -3.99 -12.20
C PRO A 177 12.13 -3.50 -10.85
N ILE A 178 11.94 -4.25 -9.77
CA ILE A 178 12.38 -3.84 -8.42
C ILE A 178 13.91 -3.88 -8.29
N SER A 179 14.54 -4.92 -8.82
CA SER A 179 16.00 -5.01 -8.84
C SER A 179 16.62 -3.86 -9.64
N SER A 180 16.00 -3.46 -10.76
CA SER A 180 16.41 -2.30 -11.55
C SER A 180 16.37 -1.00 -10.75
N VAL A 181 15.28 -0.76 -10.00
CA VAL A 181 15.17 0.43 -9.12
C VAL A 181 16.24 0.42 -8.03
N ILE A 182 16.47 -0.73 -7.38
CA ILE A 182 17.50 -0.87 -6.35
C ILE A 182 18.91 -0.63 -6.93
N CYS A 183 19.20 -1.19 -8.10
CA CYS A 183 20.48 -0.97 -8.78
C CYS A 183 20.68 0.49 -9.16
N ASN A 184 19.63 1.15 -9.65
CA ASN A 184 19.64 2.58 -9.96
C ASN A 184 19.92 3.42 -8.71
N ASP A 185 19.23 3.15 -7.61
CA ASP A 185 19.44 3.85 -6.34
C ASP A 185 20.87 3.64 -5.83
N ILE A 186 21.35 2.39 -5.77
CA ILE A 186 22.74 2.09 -5.33
C ILE A 186 23.75 2.83 -6.21
N THR A 187 23.55 2.82 -7.53
CA THR A 187 24.41 3.53 -8.49
C THR A 187 24.41 5.03 -8.22
N ALA A 188 23.24 5.65 -8.05
CA ALA A 188 23.12 7.07 -7.69
C ALA A 188 23.80 7.39 -6.34
N TYR A 189 23.66 6.51 -5.34
CA TYR A 189 24.28 6.67 -4.02
C TYR A 189 25.81 6.55 -4.05
N LEU A 190 26.35 5.70 -4.92
CA LEU A 190 27.80 5.49 -5.11
C LEU A 190 28.44 6.61 -5.95
N PHE A 191 27.83 6.96 -7.09
CA PHE A 191 28.38 7.97 -7.99
C PHE A 191 28.11 9.40 -7.50
N GLY A 192 27.05 9.66 -6.74
CA GLY A 192 26.83 10.95 -6.05
C GLY A 192 27.76 11.19 -4.85
N PHE A 193 28.84 10.43 -4.72
CA PHE A 193 29.92 10.68 -3.75
C PHE A 193 31.13 11.36 -4.39
N PHE A 194 31.36 11.14 -5.70
CA PHE A 194 32.42 11.77 -6.49
C PHE A 194 31.95 13.14 -6.99
#